data_AF-A0A0M4DCH9-F1
#
_entry.id   AF-A0A0M4DCH9-F1
#
_cell.length_a   1.000
_cell.length_b   1.000
_cell.length_c   1.000
_cell.angle_alpha   90.00
_cell.angle_beta   90.00
_cell.angle_gamma   90.00
#
_symmetry.space_group_name_H-M   'P 1'
#
loop_
_entity.id
_entity.type
_entity.pdbx_description
1 polymer ?
#
loop_
_entity_poly.entity_id
_entity_poly.type
_entity_poly.pdbx_seq_one_letter_code
_entity_poly.pdbx_strand_id
1 'polypeptide(L)'
;MTGSDILRQIKEERNPRLCFIKWWRKEQDFLNFEEIDEFIQKTGPDEEFEGYELLDMEQVWAFLKERELGNIHRETRTSGREVIVWDRPDKSQECPYNPASLMTILNVESRGTVID
;
A
#
# COMPACT_ATOMS: atom_id res chain seq x y z
N MET A 1 11.87 16.72 2.12
CA MET A 1 12.59 15.86 3.09
C MET A 1 13.48 14.89 2.32
N THR A 2 14.64 14.52 2.87
CA THR A 2 15.55 13.58 2.19
C THR A 2 15.20 12.12 2.51
N GLY A 3 15.67 11.19 1.69
CA GLY A 3 15.58 9.75 1.98
C GLY A 3 16.19 9.41 3.34
N SER A 4 17.32 10.03 3.69
CA SER A 4 17.93 9.87 5.02
C SER A 4 17.00 10.29 6.16
N ASP A 5 16.25 11.39 5.99
CA ASP A 5 15.27 11.84 6.99
C ASP A 5 14.15 10.84 7.17
N ILE A 6 13.57 10.34 6.06
CA ILE A 6 12.49 9.36 6.09
C ILE A 6 12.97 8.07 6.74
N LEU A 7 14.11 7.52 6.32
CA LEU A 7 14.64 6.26 6.86
C LEU A 7 14.87 6.35 8.38
N ARG A 8 15.32 7.50 8.87
CA ARG A 8 15.46 7.76 10.31
C ARG A 8 14.09 7.77 11.00
N GLN A 9 13.11 8.48 10.46
CA GLN A 9 11.77 8.57 11.06
C GLN A 9 11.04 7.22 11.03
N ILE A 10 11.12 6.46 9.93
CA ILE A 10 10.58 5.09 9.86
C ILE A 10 11.14 4.23 10.99
N LYS A 11 12.44 4.32 11.26
CA LYS A 11 13.06 3.57 12.36
C LYS A 11 12.52 3.96 13.74
N GLU A 12 12.11 5.21 13.92
CA GLU A 12 11.57 5.74 15.17
C GLU A 12 10.07 5.41 15.34
N GLU A 13 9.30 5.43 14.26
CA GLU A 13 7.83 5.32 14.26
C GLU A 13 7.31 3.89 13.99
N ARG A 14 8.10 3.06 13.28
CA ARG A 14 7.63 1.75 12.82
C ARG A 14 7.31 0.84 14.01
N ASN A 15 6.16 0.19 13.92
CA ASN A 15 5.74 -0.88 14.80
C ASN A 15 5.30 -2.10 13.97
N PRO A 16 5.12 -3.29 14.59
CA PRO A 16 4.83 -4.52 13.85
C PRO A 16 3.53 -4.54 13.03
N ARG A 17 2.61 -3.59 13.25
CA ARG A 17 1.36 -3.48 12.48
C ARG A 17 1.53 -2.67 11.20
N LEU A 18 2.53 -1.79 11.15
CA LEU A 18 2.81 -0.96 9.99
C LEU A 18 3.60 -1.80 8.98
N CYS A 19 2.99 -2.07 7.83
CA CYS A 19 3.56 -2.92 6.78
C CYS A 19 3.89 -2.15 5.52
N PHE A 20 3.25 -0.99 5.33
CA PHE A 20 3.30 -0.23 4.09
C PHE A 20 3.76 1.19 4.31
N ILE A 21 4.32 1.76 3.25
CA ILE A 21 4.58 3.19 3.14
C ILE A 21 3.87 3.73 1.91
N LYS A 22 3.18 4.84 2.13
CA LYS A 22 2.63 5.71 1.10
C LYS A 22 3.51 6.94 1.02
N TRP A 23 3.98 7.34 -0.15
CA TRP A 23 4.88 8.49 -0.29
C TRP A 23 4.62 9.26 -1.59
N TRP A 24 5.01 10.54 -1.60
CA TRP A 24 4.85 11.42 -2.76
C TRP A 24 6.00 12.42 -2.90
N ARG A 25 6.17 12.93 -4.11
CA ARG A 25 7.17 13.95 -4.46
C ARG A 25 6.46 15.17 -5.02
N LYS A 26 7.09 16.33 -4.85
CA LYS A 26 6.53 17.60 -5.33
C LYS A 26 6.31 17.65 -6.84
N GLU A 27 7.13 16.92 -7.60
CA GLU A 27 7.05 16.85 -9.06
C GLU A 27 6.11 15.76 -9.58
N GLN A 28 5.48 14.98 -8.68
CA GLN A 28 4.63 13.86 -9.04
C GLN A 28 3.20 14.08 -8.55
N ASP A 29 2.26 14.05 -9.50
CA ASP A 29 0.81 14.12 -9.21
C ASP A 29 0.24 12.74 -8.82
N PHE A 30 1.05 11.85 -8.27
CA PHE A 30 0.65 10.50 -7.90
C PHE A 30 1.25 10.05 -6.58
N LEU A 31 0.48 9.22 -5.87
CA LEU A 31 0.91 8.54 -4.66
C LEU A 31 1.57 7.22 -5.04
N ASN A 32 2.73 6.97 -4.43
CA ASN A 32 3.41 5.70 -4.52
C ASN A 32 3.15 4.90 -3.25
N PHE A 33 3.03 3.58 -3.40
CA PHE A 33 2.83 2.66 -2.30
C PHE A 33 3.80 1.50 -2.43
N GLU A 34 4.46 1.16 -1.34
CA GLU A 34 5.41 0.05 -1.27
C GLU A 34 5.35 -0.63 0.10
N GLU A 35 5.87 -1.85 0.18
CA GLU A 35 6.18 -2.45 1.49
C GLU A 35 7.33 -1.69 2.13
N ILE A 36 7.28 -1.47 3.45
CA ILE A 36 8.29 -0.65 4.16
C ILE A 36 9.70 -1.20 3.95
N ASP A 37 9.85 -2.53 3.99
CA ASP A 37 11.17 -3.17 3.84
C ASP A 37 11.75 -2.99 2.44
N GLU A 38 10.90 -3.02 1.40
CA GLU A 38 11.33 -2.71 0.04
C GLU A 38 11.75 -1.25 -0.10
N PHE A 39 10.96 -0.33 0.45
CA PHE A 39 11.27 1.09 0.43
C PHE A 39 12.63 1.38 1.10
N ILE A 40 12.87 0.78 2.28
CA ILE A 40 14.15 0.93 3.00
C ILE A 40 15.34 0.46 2.16
N GLN A 41 15.17 -0.62 1.40
CA GLN A 41 16.25 -1.18 0.58
C GLN A 41 16.55 -0.35 -0.68
N LYS A 42 15.52 0.27 -1.26
CA LYS A 42 15.62 1.00 -2.53
C LYS A 42 15.99 2.47 -2.34
N THR A 43 15.56 3.09 -1.23
CA THR A 43 15.67 4.53 -1.02
C THR A 43 17.11 4.98 -0.83
N GLY A 44 17.60 5.81 -1.75
CA GLY A 44 18.86 6.51 -1.65
C GLY A 44 18.81 7.65 -0.62
N PRO A 45 19.96 7.97 0.02
CA PRO A 45 20.02 8.95 1.11
C PRO A 45 19.66 10.38 0.67
N ASP A 46 19.93 10.73 -0.58
CA ASP A 46 19.76 12.08 -1.14
C ASP A 46 18.47 12.23 -1.97
N GLU A 47 17.62 11.20 -2.02
CA GLU A 47 16.35 11.28 -2.75
C GLU A 47 15.39 12.27 -2.06
N GLU A 48 14.74 13.11 -2.84
CA GLU A 48 13.80 14.11 -2.32
C GLU A 48 12.36 13.60 -2.33
N PHE A 49 11.67 13.85 -1.22
CA PHE A 49 10.27 13.54 -1.01
C PHE A 49 9.55 14.75 -0.45
N GLU A 50 8.26 14.90 -0.79
CA GLU A 50 7.40 15.93 -0.22
C GLU A 50 6.78 15.43 1.08
N GLY A 51 6.39 14.15 1.14
CA GLY A 51 5.84 13.54 2.35
C GLY A 51 5.67 12.02 2.24
N TYR A 52 5.37 11.42 3.38
CA TYR A 52 5.04 10.00 3.50
C TYR A 52 4.08 9.73 4.65
N GLU A 53 3.45 8.56 4.62
CA GLU A 53 2.60 8.00 5.65
C GLU A 53 2.90 6.50 5.81
N LEU A 54 3.03 6.02 7.04
CA LEU A 54 3.09 4.60 7.33
C LEU A 54 1.70 4.04 7.55
N LEU A 55 1.40 2.91 6.91
CA LEU A 55 0.07 2.33 6.90
C LEU A 55 0.09 0.87 7.37
N ASP A 56 -0.94 0.50 8.13
CA ASP A 56 -1.29 -0.89 8.37
C ASP A 56 -2.21 -1.44 7.27
N MET A 57 -2.57 -2.72 7.38
CA MET A 57 -3.43 -3.40 6.41
C MET A 57 -4.86 -2.84 6.34
N GLU A 58 -5.39 -2.35 7.46
CA GLU A 58 -6.74 -1.82 7.50
C GLU A 58 -6.81 -0.44 6.83
N GLN A 59 -5.77 0.37 7.00
CA GLN A 59 -5.63 1.66 6.32
C GLN A 59 -5.47 1.49 4.80
N VAL A 60 -4.68 0.51 4.35
CA VAL A 60 -4.59 0.20 2.90
C VAL A 60 -5.91 -0.33 2.35
N TRP A 61 -6.59 -1.19 3.10
CA TRP A 61 -7.92 -1.67 2.72
C TRP A 61 -8.93 -0.52 2.60
N ALA A 62 -8.96 0.39 3.59
CA ALA A 62 -9.80 1.58 3.55
C ALA A 62 -9.50 2.44 2.33
N PHE A 63 -8.22 2.69 2.03
CA PHE A 63 -7.81 3.43 0.83
C PHE A 63 -8.36 2.81 -0.46
N LEU A 64 -8.22 1.48 -0.63
CA LEU A 64 -8.76 0.79 -1.80
C LEU A 64 -10.30 0.94 -1.89
N LYS A 65 -11.02 0.84 -0.77
CA LYS A 65 -12.47 1.01 -0.74
C LYS A 65 -12.91 2.45 -1.02
N GLU A 66 -12.25 3.43 -0.43
CA GLU A 66 -12.55 4.86 -0.58
C GLU A 66 -12.33 5.36 -2.00
N ARG A 67 -11.30 4.84 -2.67
CA ARG A 67 -10.99 5.15 -4.07
C ARG A 67 -11.74 4.28 -5.07
N GLU A 68 -12.61 3.39 -4.59
CA GLU A 68 -13.35 2.42 -5.39
C GLU A 68 -12.42 1.59 -6.31
N LEU A 69 -11.21 1.28 -5.84
CA LEU A 69 -10.17 0.58 -6.59
C LEU A 69 -10.31 -0.93 -6.47
N GLY A 70 -10.49 -1.59 -7.61
CA GLY A 70 -10.79 -3.01 -7.71
C GLY A 70 -12.16 -3.34 -7.11
N ASN A 71 -12.99 -4.10 -7.81
CA ASN A 71 -14.22 -4.61 -7.24
C ASN A 71 -13.88 -5.71 -6.20
N ILE A 72 -13.53 -5.25 -4.99
CA ILE A 72 -13.00 -6.08 -3.91
C ILE A 72 -13.91 -6.09 -2.69
N HIS A 73 -13.99 -7.24 -2.03
CA HIS A 73 -14.69 -7.44 -0.77
C HIS A 73 -13.92 -8.42 0.13
N ARG A 74 -14.08 -8.26 1.45
CA ARG A 74 -13.51 -9.16 2.46
C ARG A 74 -14.54 -10.18 2.89
N GLU A 75 -14.13 -11.44 2.99
CA GLU A 75 -14.97 -12.53 3.47
C GLU A 75 -14.24 -13.39 4.49
N THR A 76 -14.99 -13.90 5.46
CA THR A 76 -14.49 -14.89 6.42
C THR A 76 -14.96 -16.28 6.00
N ARG A 77 -14.03 -17.13 5.61
CA ARG A 77 -14.32 -18.53 5.22
C ARG A 77 -14.70 -19.34 6.46
N THR A 78 -15.39 -20.48 6.27
CA THR A 78 -15.82 -21.37 7.36
C THR A 78 -14.68 -21.85 8.26
N SER A 79 -13.44 -21.86 7.74
CA SER A 79 -12.23 -22.16 8.50
C SER A 79 -11.74 -21.02 9.40
N GLY A 80 -12.44 -19.89 9.46
CA GLY A 80 -12.03 -18.67 10.16
C GLY A 80 -10.95 -17.84 9.44
N ARG A 81 -10.58 -18.21 8.22
CA ARG A 81 -9.59 -17.49 7.41
C ARG A 81 -10.26 -16.29 6.73
N GLU A 82 -9.67 -15.12 6.89
CA GLU A 82 -10.04 -13.93 6.12
C GLU A 82 -9.41 -13.98 4.72
N VAL A 83 -10.24 -13.71 3.71
CA VAL A 83 -9.83 -13.62 2.31
C VAL A 83 -10.34 -12.33 1.70
N ILE A 84 -9.62 -11.86 0.69
CA ILE A 84 -10.09 -10.83 -0.23
C ILE A 84 -10.58 -11.56 -1.47
N VAL A 85 -11.83 -11.31 -1.83
CA VAL A 85 -12.39 -11.67 -3.12
C VAL A 85 -12.28 -10.46 -4.02
N TRP A 86 -11.65 -10.66 -5.17
CA TRP A 86 -11.37 -9.63 -6.15
C TRP A 86 -12.00 -10.04 -7.49
N ASP A 87 -13.10 -9.39 -7.81
CA ASP A 87 -13.88 -9.67 -9.01
C ASP A 87 -13.41 -8.77 -10.16
N ARG A 88 -12.73 -9.36 -11.14
CA ARG A 88 -12.41 -8.68 -12.39
C ARG A 88 -13.37 -9.10 -13.49
N PRO A 89 -13.57 -8.29 -14.54
CA PRO A 89 -14.52 -8.58 -15.61
C PRO A 89 -14.34 -9.96 -16.28
N ASP A 90 -13.12 -10.48 -16.30
CA ASP A 90 -12.73 -11.74 -16.90
C ASP A 90 -12.54 -12.88 -15.89
N LYS A 91 -12.33 -12.56 -14.60
CA LYS A 91 -11.96 -13.53 -13.58
C LYS A 91 -12.22 -13.02 -12.16
N SER A 92 -12.92 -13.83 -11.36
CA SER A 92 -12.90 -13.70 -9.89
C SER A 92 -11.68 -14.41 -9.32
N GLN A 93 -10.96 -13.74 -8.42
CA GLN A 93 -9.78 -14.26 -7.76
C GLN A 93 -9.90 -14.10 -6.25
N GLU A 94 -9.61 -15.18 -5.51
CA GLU A 94 -9.47 -15.14 -4.07
C GLU A 94 -7.99 -15.05 -3.68
N CYS A 95 -7.69 -14.21 -2.69
CA CYS A 95 -6.37 -14.12 -2.08
C CYS A 95 -6.47 -13.97 -0.55
N PRO A 96 -5.45 -14.41 0.22
CA PRO A 96 -5.44 -14.18 1.67
C PRO A 96 -5.50 -12.69 1.99
N TYR A 97 -6.19 -12.33 3.08
CA TYR A 97 -6.04 -10.98 3.64
C TYR A 97 -4.67 -10.88 4.34
N ASN A 98 -3.65 -10.47 3.59
CA ASN A 98 -2.27 -10.29 4.08
C ASN A 98 -1.57 -9.16 3.30
N PRO A 99 -0.38 -8.71 3.76
CA PRO A 99 0.27 -7.55 3.15
C PRO A 99 0.57 -7.70 1.67
N ALA A 100 1.14 -8.85 1.28
CA ALA A 100 1.51 -9.14 -0.11
C ALA A 100 0.30 -9.12 -1.07
N SER A 101 -0.86 -9.63 -0.65
CA SER A 101 -2.07 -9.63 -1.48
C SER A 101 -2.65 -8.23 -1.65
N LEU A 102 -2.67 -7.43 -0.57
CA LEU A 102 -3.09 -6.03 -0.63
C LEU A 102 -2.17 -5.21 -1.54
N MET A 103 -0.86 -5.39 -1.43
CA MET A 103 0.12 -4.72 -2.30
C MET A 103 -0.07 -5.14 -3.76
N THR A 104 -0.36 -6.42 -4.02
CA THR A 104 -0.64 -6.90 -5.37
C THR A 104 -1.88 -6.23 -5.97
N ILE A 105 -2.98 -6.18 -5.21
CA ILE A 105 -4.22 -5.52 -5.65
C ILE A 105 -3.95 -4.03 -5.89
N LEU A 106 -3.33 -3.36 -4.92
CA LEU A 106 -3.00 -1.95 -5.01
C LEU A 106 -2.17 -1.66 -6.25
N ASN A 107 -1.08 -2.40 -6.49
CA ASN A 107 -0.22 -2.22 -7.67
C ASN A 107 -0.90 -2.50 -9.01
N VAL A 108 -1.97 -3.30 -9.04
CA VAL A 108 -2.72 -3.56 -10.27
C VAL A 108 -3.78 -2.48 -10.50
N GLU A 109 -4.49 -2.09 -9.45
CA GLU A 109 -5.61 -1.16 -9.53
C GLU A 109 -5.16 0.31 -9.48
N SER A 110 -4.00 0.62 -8.89
CA SER A 110 -3.43 1.98 -8.84
C SER A 110 -2.62 2.36 -10.07
N ARG A 111 -2.34 1.40 -10.96
CA ARG A 111 -1.59 1.65 -12.20
C ARG A 111 -2.34 2.65 -13.08
N GLY A 112 -1.83 3.89 -13.10
CA GLY A 112 -2.40 4.98 -13.89
C GLY A 112 -3.38 5.87 -13.13
N THR A 113 -3.56 5.69 -11.82
CA THR A 113 -4.37 6.58 -11.00
C THR A 113 -3.60 7.88 -10.73
N VAL A 114 -3.87 8.90 -11.54
CA VAL A 114 -3.46 10.28 -11.30
C VAL A 114 -4.31 10.82 -10.14
N ILE A 115 -3.69 11.60 -9.25
CA ILE A 115 -4.41 12.25 -8.17
C ILE A 115 -4.90 13.60 -8.68
N ASP A 116 -6.21 13.73 -8.75
CA ASP A 116 -6.91 15.02 -8.81
C ASP A 116 -7.01 15.62 -7.39
#